data_AF-A0A357TMP5-F1
#
_entry.id   AF-A0A357TMP5-F1
#
_cell.length_a   1.000
_cell.length_b   1.000
_cell.length_c   1.000
_cell.angle_alpha   90.00
_cell.angle_beta   90.00
_cell.angle_gamma   90.00
#
_symmetry.space_group_name_H-M   'P 1'
#
loop_
_entity.id
_entity.type
_entity.pdbx_description
1 polymer ?
#
loop_
_entity_poly.entity_id
_entity_poly.type
_entity_poly.pdbx_seq_one_letter_code
_entity_poly.pdbx_strand_id
1 'polypeptide(L)'
;MYNSSTVIWVLVAAFLVYFMQAGFALCEAGLTRAKNTGNILMKNMMDFCIGTPCFWLVGFGIMFAGSGPLIGGFAPFMSGDYSAILPEGVPLWVYAVFQTVFCATAATIVSGSMAERTKFSAYCCYSAAISLIVYPISGHWIWGGGWLAQLGFHDFAGSTAVHFVGGVTACLGAWMLGPRIGKYGKDGKARAIPGHNLTAMALGVF
;
A
#
# COMPACT_ATOMS: atom_id res chain seq x y z
N MET A 1 -13.88 6.49 -26.50
CA MET A 1 -15.03 5.60 -26.24
C MET A 1 -14.55 4.50 -25.30
N TYR A 2 -15.36 4.08 -24.33
CA TYR A 2 -14.98 2.98 -23.43
C TYR A 2 -14.96 1.65 -24.18
N ASN A 3 -14.04 0.77 -23.79
CA ASN A 3 -13.96 -0.58 -24.32
C ASN A 3 -14.39 -1.55 -23.21
N SER A 4 -15.52 -2.24 -23.41
CA SER A 4 -16.07 -3.14 -22.38
C SER A 4 -15.07 -4.21 -21.94
N SER A 5 -14.29 -4.78 -22.87
CA SER A 5 -13.27 -5.78 -22.54
C SER A 5 -12.15 -5.21 -21.67
N THR A 6 -11.67 -4.00 -21.99
CA THR A 6 -10.65 -3.32 -21.16
C THR A 6 -11.19 -2.99 -19.77
N VAL A 7 -12.43 -2.49 -19.67
CA VAL A 7 -13.07 -2.18 -18.39
C VAL A 7 -13.20 -3.42 -17.52
N ILE A 8 -13.72 -4.52 -18.08
CA ILE A 8 -13.86 -5.79 -17.36
C ILE A 8 -12.49 -6.27 -16.90
N TRP A 9 -11.48 -6.23 -17.77
CA TRP A 9 -10.13 -6.64 -17.42
C TRP A 9 -9.56 -5.85 -16.24
N VAL A 10 -9.66 -4.51 -16.26
CA VAL A 10 -9.14 -3.66 -15.18
C VAL A 10 -9.88 -3.90 -13.86
N LEU A 11 -11.20 -4.14 -13.89
CA LEU A 11 -11.96 -4.47 -12.68
C LEU A 11 -11.60 -5.86 -12.12
N VAL A 12 -11.41 -6.87 -12.98
CA VAL A 12 -10.94 -8.19 -12.56
C VAL A 12 -9.53 -8.07 -11.98
N ALA A 13 -8.64 -7.33 -12.62
CA ALA A 13 -7.29 -7.08 -12.11
C ALA A 13 -7.34 -6.35 -10.75
N ALA A 14 -8.19 -5.33 -10.59
CA ALA A 14 -8.39 -4.64 -9.32
C ALA A 14 -8.88 -5.59 -8.22
N PHE A 15 -9.81 -6.50 -8.54
CA PHE A 15 -10.27 -7.53 -7.61
C PHE A 15 -9.15 -8.48 -7.20
N LEU A 16 -8.33 -8.95 -8.13
CA LEU A 16 -7.19 -9.83 -7.84
C LEU A 16 -6.14 -9.11 -6.97
N VAL A 17 -5.85 -7.84 -7.24
CA VAL A 17 -4.94 -7.03 -6.42
C VAL A 17 -5.55 -6.76 -5.03
N TYR A 18 -6.86 -6.54 -4.92
CA TYR A 18 -7.52 -6.47 -3.62
C TYR A 18 -7.40 -7.79 -2.85
N PHE A 19 -7.50 -8.93 -3.54
CA PHE A 19 -7.34 -10.25 -2.92
C PHE A 19 -5.93 -10.46 -2.34
N MET A 20 -4.92 -9.73 -2.80
CA MET A 20 -3.61 -9.71 -2.15
C MET A 20 -3.68 -9.28 -0.68
N GLN A 21 -4.66 -8.47 -0.27
CA GLN A 21 -4.86 -8.11 1.14
C GLN A 21 -5.14 -9.34 2.01
N ALA A 22 -5.88 -10.33 1.49
CA ALA A 22 -6.03 -11.61 2.17
C ALA A 22 -4.71 -12.38 2.21
N GLY A 23 -3.93 -12.33 1.12
CA GLY A 23 -2.58 -12.89 1.05
C GLY A 23 -1.64 -12.34 2.12
N PHE A 24 -1.52 -11.01 2.23
CA PHE A 24 -0.75 -10.33 3.28
C PHE A 24 -1.24 -10.72 4.68
N ALA A 25 -2.54 -10.66 4.92
CA ALA A 25 -3.12 -11.00 6.20
C ALA A 25 -2.76 -12.43 6.64
N LEU A 26 -2.84 -13.40 5.73
CA LEU A 26 -2.48 -14.80 5.99
C LEU A 26 -0.97 -15.00 6.16
N CYS A 27 -0.17 -14.39 5.28
CA CYS A 27 1.29 -14.45 5.32
C CYS A 27 1.83 -13.94 6.67
N GLU A 28 1.38 -12.77 7.08
CA GLU A 28 1.83 -12.13 8.30
C GLU A 28 1.24 -12.76 9.57
N ALA A 29 -0.02 -13.22 9.52
CA ALA A 29 -0.57 -14.05 10.59
C ALA A 29 0.30 -15.29 10.79
N GLY A 30 0.61 -16.03 9.73
CA GLY A 30 1.46 -17.22 9.80
C GLY A 30 2.85 -16.96 10.36
N LEU A 31 3.47 -15.84 10.00
CA LEU A 31 4.84 -15.45 10.40
C LEU A 31 4.93 -14.76 11.78
N THR A 32 3.81 -14.44 12.42
CA THR A 32 3.78 -13.85 13.77
C THR A 32 3.49 -14.91 14.84
N ARG A 33 3.64 -14.57 16.12
CA ARG A 33 3.24 -15.47 17.21
C ARG A 33 1.72 -15.46 17.33
N ALA A 34 1.12 -16.63 17.61
CA ALA A 34 -0.33 -16.84 17.66
C ALA A 34 -1.11 -15.80 18.48
N LYS A 35 -0.54 -15.33 19.59
CA LYS A 35 -1.17 -14.31 20.45
C LYS A 35 -1.38 -12.94 19.78
N ASN A 36 -0.71 -12.68 18.66
CA ASN A 36 -0.76 -11.41 17.93
C ASN A 36 -1.59 -11.49 16.64
N THR A 37 -2.13 -12.67 16.29
CA THR A 37 -2.87 -12.89 15.04
C THR A 37 -4.05 -11.93 14.89
N GLY A 38 -4.85 -11.71 15.96
CA GLY A 38 -5.96 -10.76 15.89
C GLY A 38 -5.49 -9.33 15.55
N ASN A 39 -4.36 -8.89 16.10
CA ASN A 39 -3.84 -7.55 15.84
C ASN A 39 -3.36 -7.39 14.39
N ILE A 40 -2.73 -8.41 13.80
CA ILE A 40 -2.20 -8.32 12.44
C ILE A 40 -3.30 -8.35 11.38
N LEU A 41 -4.32 -9.20 11.59
CA LEU A 41 -5.50 -9.25 10.73
C LEU A 41 -6.25 -7.91 10.73
N MET A 42 -6.41 -7.32 11.92
CA MET A 42 -7.04 -5.99 12.03
C MET A 42 -6.22 -4.90 11.33
N LYS A 43 -4.89 -4.93 11.41
CA LYS A 43 -4.03 -3.94 10.71
C LYS A 43 -4.22 -4.01 9.19
N ASN A 44 -4.13 -5.22 8.62
CA ASN A 44 -4.35 -5.46 7.19
C ASN A 44 -5.74 -4.97 6.75
N MET A 45 -6.79 -5.27 7.52
CA MET A 45 -8.15 -4.81 7.20
C MET A 45 -8.27 -3.28 7.28
N MET A 46 -7.68 -2.66 8.31
CA MET A 46 -7.75 -1.21 8.47
C MET A 46 -6.98 -0.45 7.39
N ASP A 47 -5.95 -1.04 6.79
CA ASP A 47 -5.22 -0.39 5.69
C ASP A 47 -6.13 -0.09 4.50
N PHE A 48 -7.03 -1.01 4.17
CA PHE A 48 -8.04 -0.73 3.16
C PHE A 48 -9.16 0.20 3.66
N CYS A 49 -9.66 -0.01 4.88
CA CYS A 49 -10.77 0.77 5.43
C CYS A 49 -10.44 2.26 5.65
N ILE A 50 -9.20 2.57 6.04
CA ILE A 50 -8.72 3.94 6.24
C ILE A 50 -8.11 4.46 4.94
N GLY A 51 -7.32 3.64 4.24
CA GLY A 51 -6.63 4.06 3.04
C GLY A 51 -7.58 4.48 1.93
N THR A 52 -8.70 3.77 1.74
CA THR A 52 -9.70 4.10 0.70
C THR A 52 -10.27 5.52 0.84
N PRO A 53 -10.91 5.91 1.96
CA PRO A 53 -11.43 7.26 2.11
C PRO A 53 -10.32 8.32 2.11
N CYS A 54 -9.16 8.05 2.72
CA CYS A 54 -8.02 8.97 2.67
C CYS A 54 -7.53 9.23 1.24
N PHE A 55 -7.39 8.15 0.47
CA PHE A 55 -6.93 8.23 -0.91
C PHE A 55 -7.97 8.94 -1.78
N TRP A 56 -9.26 8.62 -1.66
CA TRP A 56 -10.29 9.28 -2.48
C TRP A 56 -10.50 10.74 -2.11
N LEU A 57 -10.42 11.06 -0.81
CA LEU A 57 -10.64 12.43 -0.33
C LEU A 57 -9.50 13.36 -0.74
N VAL A 58 -8.25 12.90 -0.73
CA VAL A 58 -7.09 13.77 -0.97
C VAL A 58 -6.02 13.09 -1.83
N GLY A 59 -5.66 11.85 -1.52
CA GLY A 59 -4.50 11.19 -2.13
C GLY A 59 -4.57 11.07 -3.65
N PHE A 60 -5.71 10.71 -4.23
CA PHE A 60 -5.87 10.56 -5.68
C PHE A 60 -5.64 11.90 -6.40
N GLY A 61 -6.09 13.01 -5.82
CA GLY A 61 -5.80 14.34 -6.34
C GLY A 61 -4.31 14.65 -6.30
N ILE A 62 -3.66 14.43 -5.16
CA ILE A 62 -2.21 14.64 -5.01
C ILE A 62 -1.41 13.80 -6.01
N MET A 63 -1.88 12.59 -6.29
CA MET A 63 -1.23 11.65 -7.19
C MET A 63 -1.42 12.01 -8.66
N PHE A 64 -2.63 12.40 -9.07
CA PHE A 64 -3.03 12.38 -10.48
C PHE A 64 -3.70 13.66 -11.02
N ALA A 65 -4.09 14.62 -10.19
CA ALA A 65 -4.77 15.82 -10.68
C ALA A 65 -3.75 16.85 -11.17
N GLY A 66 -3.82 17.31 -12.42
CA GLY A 66 -2.90 18.36 -12.91
C GLY A 66 -1.48 17.88 -13.23
N SER A 67 -0.54 18.82 -13.36
CA SER A 67 0.78 18.61 -14.00
C SER A 67 1.96 19.22 -13.24
N GLY A 68 1.84 19.40 -11.92
CA GLY A 68 2.95 19.90 -11.11
C GLY A 68 4.17 18.97 -11.15
N PRO A 69 5.40 19.47 -10.87
CA PRO A 69 6.59 18.63 -10.91
C PRO A 69 6.72 17.70 -9.69
N LEU A 70 6.18 18.11 -8.54
CA LEU A 70 6.34 17.40 -7.25
C LEU A 70 5.06 16.75 -6.73
N ILE A 71 3.91 17.35 -7.03
CA ILE A 71 2.58 16.84 -6.71
C ILE A 71 1.68 17.18 -7.88
N GLY A 72 0.62 16.40 -8.06
CA GLY A 72 -0.41 16.72 -9.05
C GLY A 72 -1.10 18.00 -8.64
N GLY A 73 -1.98 17.89 -7.63
CA GLY A 73 -2.80 19.02 -7.20
C GLY A 73 -3.74 18.67 -6.07
N PHE A 74 -4.32 19.69 -5.44
CA PHE A 74 -5.34 19.48 -4.42
C PHE A 74 -6.73 19.44 -5.07
N ALA A 75 -7.21 18.22 -5.34
CA ALA A 75 -8.50 17.96 -5.97
C ALA A 75 -9.31 16.97 -5.10
N PRO A 76 -9.96 17.45 -4.03
CA PRO A 76 -10.64 16.56 -3.11
C PRO A 76 -11.81 15.84 -3.79
N PHE A 77 -12.09 14.60 -3.37
CA PHE A 77 -13.09 13.74 -3.99
C PHE A 77 -12.92 13.56 -5.51
N MET A 78 -11.69 13.61 -6.00
CA MET A 78 -11.38 13.47 -7.42
C MET A 78 -12.14 14.50 -8.29
N SER A 79 -12.23 15.74 -7.82
CA SER A 79 -12.93 16.84 -8.50
C SER A 79 -12.15 17.47 -9.67
N GLY A 80 -10.92 17.01 -9.93
CA GLY A 80 -10.07 17.50 -11.02
C GLY A 80 -10.35 16.85 -12.38
N ASP A 81 -9.56 17.25 -13.38
CA ASP A 81 -9.50 16.56 -14.67
C ASP A 81 -8.37 15.52 -14.65
N TYR A 82 -8.70 14.31 -15.12
CA TYR A 82 -7.84 13.14 -15.14
C TYR A 82 -7.70 12.52 -16.53
N SER A 83 -8.28 13.13 -17.56
CA SER A 83 -8.28 12.61 -18.93
C SER A 83 -6.88 12.29 -19.46
N ALA A 84 -5.86 13.05 -19.03
CA ALA A 84 -4.46 12.86 -19.44
C ALA A 84 -3.77 11.62 -18.85
N ILE A 85 -4.28 11.07 -17.74
CA ILE A 85 -3.66 9.92 -17.03
C ILE A 85 -4.46 8.63 -17.17
N LEU A 86 -5.66 8.68 -17.74
CA LEU A 86 -6.50 7.50 -17.89
C LEU A 86 -6.00 6.63 -19.04
N PRO A 87 -5.80 5.31 -18.80
CA PRO A 87 -5.56 4.38 -19.88
C PRO A 87 -6.70 4.40 -20.90
N GLU A 88 -6.38 4.14 -22.17
CA GLU A 88 -7.37 4.15 -23.24
C GLU A 88 -8.53 3.19 -22.94
N GLY A 89 -9.76 3.72 -23.03
CA GLY A 89 -10.98 2.93 -22.82
C GLY A 89 -11.33 2.65 -21.35
N VAL A 90 -10.58 3.18 -20.38
CA VAL A 90 -10.84 3.00 -18.93
C VAL A 90 -11.50 4.25 -18.33
N PRO A 91 -12.72 4.14 -17.76
CA PRO A 91 -13.35 5.23 -17.01
C PRO A 91 -12.62 5.59 -15.73
N LEU A 92 -12.73 6.85 -15.29
CA LEU A 92 -12.11 7.35 -14.06
C LEU A 92 -12.37 6.46 -12.84
N TRP A 93 -13.63 6.09 -12.59
CA TRP A 93 -13.97 5.29 -11.42
C TRP A 93 -13.40 3.87 -11.44
N VAL A 94 -13.21 3.30 -12.63
CA VAL A 94 -12.54 1.99 -12.78
C VAL A 94 -11.05 2.13 -12.45
N TYR A 95 -10.42 3.18 -12.97
CA TYR A 95 -9.02 3.48 -12.66
C TYR A 95 -8.81 3.87 -11.18
N ALA A 96 -9.77 4.58 -10.57
CA ALA A 96 -9.74 4.94 -9.16
C ALA A 96 -9.78 3.70 -8.27
N VAL A 97 -10.68 2.75 -8.53
CA VAL A 97 -10.73 1.46 -7.80
C VAL A 97 -9.42 0.70 -7.99
N PHE A 98 -8.91 0.63 -9.23
CA PHE A 98 -7.63 0.00 -9.52
C PHE A 98 -6.48 0.64 -8.72
N GLN A 99 -6.32 1.97 -8.74
CA GLN A 99 -5.25 2.64 -8.00
C GLN A 99 -5.41 2.58 -6.48
N THR A 100 -6.64 2.45 -5.97
CA THR A 100 -6.92 2.32 -4.53
C THR A 100 -6.32 1.03 -3.97
N VAL A 101 -6.40 -0.07 -4.72
CA VAL A 101 -5.87 -1.36 -4.23
C VAL A 101 -4.34 -1.40 -4.25
N PHE A 102 -3.67 -0.58 -5.08
CA PHE A 102 -2.22 -0.35 -5.00
C PHE A 102 -1.85 0.52 -3.79
N CYS A 103 -2.61 1.57 -3.51
CA CYS A 103 -2.44 2.39 -2.29
C CYS A 103 -2.55 1.53 -1.02
N ALA A 104 -3.57 0.68 -0.94
CA ALA A 104 -3.75 -0.26 0.17
C ALA A 104 -2.60 -1.29 0.24
N THR A 105 -2.08 -1.75 -0.91
CA THR A 105 -0.92 -2.64 -0.97
C THR A 105 0.35 -1.96 -0.44
N ALA A 106 0.60 -0.70 -0.80
CA ALA A 106 1.73 0.05 -0.27
C ALA A 106 1.64 0.23 1.26
N ALA A 107 0.44 0.51 1.78
CA ALA A 107 0.20 0.63 3.21
C ALA A 107 0.46 -0.69 3.97
N THR A 108 -0.07 -1.81 3.45
CA THR A 108 -0.06 -3.09 4.15
C THR A 108 1.34 -3.71 4.30
N ILE A 109 2.28 -3.44 3.38
CA ILE A 109 3.68 -3.91 3.49
C ILE A 109 4.31 -3.57 4.85
N VAL A 110 3.89 -2.46 5.45
CA VAL A 110 4.43 -1.98 6.73
C VAL A 110 3.87 -2.75 7.93
N SER A 111 2.67 -3.34 7.83
CA SER A 111 2.01 -4.05 8.94
C SER A 111 2.86 -5.21 9.47
N GLY A 112 3.33 -6.10 8.60
CA GLY A 112 4.20 -7.22 8.95
C GLY A 112 5.53 -6.78 9.55
N SER A 113 6.14 -5.73 8.98
CA SER A 113 7.40 -5.18 9.48
C SER A 113 7.26 -4.63 10.90
N MET A 114 6.10 -4.11 11.27
CA MET A 114 5.75 -3.47 12.55
C MET A 114 4.90 -4.40 13.46
N ALA A 115 4.75 -5.67 13.11
CA ALA A 115 3.93 -6.65 13.84
C ALA A 115 4.35 -6.85 15.31
N GLU A 116 3.40 -7.23 16.17
CA GLU A 116 3.60 -7.65 17.58
C GLU A 116 4.02 -6.57 18.60
N ARG A 117 4.52 -5.40 18.18
CA ARG A 117 4.99 -4.34 19.11
C ARG A 117 4.54 -2.92 18.79
N THR A 118 3.61 -2.78 17.85
CA THR A 118 3.05 -1.47 17.47
C THR A 118 1.65 -1.33 18.01
N LYS A 119 1.38 -0.23 18.71
CA LYS A 119 0.03 0.14 19.13
C LYS A 119 -0.89 0.27 17.90
N PHE A 120 -2.07 -0.32 17.99
CA PHE A 120 -3.00 -0.35 16.85
C PHE A 120 -3.42 1.05 16.38
N SER A 121 -3.73 1.96 17.30
CA SER A 121 -4.09 3.35 16.96
C SER A 121 -2.97 4.09 16.21
N ALA A 122 -1.71 3.90 16.63
CA ALA A 122 -0.56 4.48 15.93
C ALA A 122 -0.44 3.93 14.50
N TYR A 123 -0.74 2.64 14.32
CA TYR A 123 -0.76 2.02 12.99
C TYR A 123 -1.88 2.58 12.10
N CYS A 124 -3.08 2.82 12.64
CA CYS A 124 -4.16 3.48 11.91
C CYS A 124 -3.80 4.90 11.47
N CYS A 125 -3.11 5.68 12.32
CA CYS A 125 -2.62 7.00 11.95
C CYS A 125 -1.56 6.92 10.84
N TYR A 126 -0.66 5.93 10.91
CA TYR A 126 0.31 5.65 9.87
C TYR A 126 -0.38 5.34 8.53
N SER A 127 -1.39 4.45 8.54
CA SER A 127 -2.16 4.06 7.37
C SER A 127 -2.81 5.27 6.67
N ALA A 128 -3.42 6.17 7.45
CA ALA A 128 -3.92 7.44 6.94
C ALA A 128 -2.79 8.29 6.32
N ALA A 129 -1.65 8.42 7.01
CA ALA A 129 -0.54 9.24 6.54
C ALA A 129 0.08 8.74 5.23
N ILE A 130 0.27 7.43 5.06
CA ILE A 130 0.81 6.88 3.80
C ILE A 130 -0.19 7.08 2.66
N SER A 131 -1.49 6.87 2.89
CA SER A 131 -2.53 7.03 1.86
C SER A 131 -2.86 8.49 1.51
N LEU A 132 -2.60 9.44 2.41
CA LEU A 132 -2.80 10.87 2.16
C LEU A 132 -1.56 11.53 1.53
N ILE A 133 -0.35 11.11 1.91
CA ILE A 133 0.87 11.89 1.65
C ILE A 133 1.92 11.04 0.96
N VAL A 134 2.44 10.00 1.63
CA VAL A 134 3.67 9.32 1.17
C VAL A 134 3.47 8.57 -0.16
N TYR A 135 2.44 7.73 -0.25
CA TYR A 135 2.14 6.98 -1.48
C TYR A 135 1.70 7.92 -2.61
N PRO A 136 0.75 8.86 -2.42
CA PRO A 136 0.33 9.76 -3.50
C PRO A 136 1.44 10.63 -4.09
N ILE A 137 2.30 11.19 -3.23
CA ILE A 137 3.39 12.06 -3.69
C ILE A 137 4.42 11.26 -4.49
N SER A 138 4.86 10.11 -3.96
CA SER A 138 5.80 9.25 -4.69
C SER A 138 5.19 8.67 -5.97
N GLY A 139 3.92 8.28 -5.92
CA GLY A 139 3.12 7.87 -7.07
C GLY A 139 2.99 8.96 -8.11
N HIS A 140 2.89 10.24 -7.72
CA HIS A 140 2.86 11.35 -8.66
C HIS A 140 4.18 11.47 -9.43
N TRP A 141 5.31 11.33 -8.74
CA TRP A 141 6.62 11.39 -9.38
C TRP A 141 6.76 10.34 -10.49
N ILE A 142 6.19 9.15 -10.29
CA ILE A 142 6.40 7.97 -11.13
C ILE A 142 5.29 7.78 -12.18
N TRP A 143 4.02 7.94 -11.79
CA TRP A 143 2.84 7.66 -12.62
C TRP A 143 1.93 8.86 -12.87
N GLY A 144 2.05 9.90 -12.05
CA GLY A 144 1.23 11.11 -12.16
C GLY A 144 1.75 12.17 -13.12
N GLY A 145 2.88 11.92 -13.80
CA GLY A 145 3.52 12.88 -14.70
C GLY A 145 4.52 13.82 -14.03
N GLY A 146 4.88 13.57 -12.76
CA GLY A 146 5.87 14.33 -12.03
C GLY A 146 7.31 14.11 -12.52
N TRP A 147 8.28 14.67 -11.79
CA TRP A 147 9.65 14.83 -12.25
C TRP A 147 10.37 13.51 -12.65
N LEU A 148 10.14 12.38 -11.97
CA LEU A 148 10.76 11.10 -12.35
C LEU A 148 10.23 10.60 -13.69
N ALA A 149 8.92 10.69 -13.91
CA ALA A 149 8.30 10.35 -15.18
C ALA A 149 8.85 11.22 -16.31
N GLN A 150 9.06 12.52 -16.08
CA GLN A 150 9.66 13.44 -17.06
C GLN A 150 11.12 13.12 -17.40
N LEU A 151 11.85 12.47 -16.50
CA LEU A 151 13.20 11.95 -16.77
C LEU A 151 13.19 10.60 -17.52
N GLY A 152 12.01 10.07 -17.84
CA GLY A 152 11.86 8.77 -18.51
C GLY A 152 11.97 7.57 -17.56
N PHE A 153 11.80 7.76 -16.25
CA PHE A 153 11.76 6.65 -15.30
C PHE A 153 10.58 5.72 -15.61
N HIS A 154 10.83 4.41 -15.62
CA HIS A 154 9.84 3.41 -15.96
C HIS A 154 9.61 2.45 -14.80
N ASP A 155 8.37 2.43 -14.29
CA ASP A 155 7.90 1.46 -13.31
C ASP A 155 6.53 0.95 -13.77
N PHE A 156 6.47 -0.27 -14.30
CA PHE A 156 5.27 -0.77 -14.95
C PHE A 156 4.12 -1.04 -13.98
N ALA A 157 4.42 -1.65 -12.83
CA ALA A 157 3.40 -2.16 -11.89
C ALA A 157 3.71 -1.85 -10.42
N GLY A 158 4.70 -1.02 -10.13
CA GLY A 158 4.89 -0.43 -8.81
C GLY A 158 6.01 -1.09 -8.02
N SER A 159 7.05 -1.59 -8.69
CA SER A 159 8.25 -2.05 -8.00
C SER A 159 8.84 -0.93 -7.13
N THR A 160 8.81 0.30 -7.63
CA THR A 160 9.20 1.48 -6.87
C THR A 160 8.00 2.12 -6.18
N ALA A 161 6.95 2.47 -6.93
CA ALA A 161 5.81 3.24 -6.44
C ALA A 161 5.07 2.57 -5.26
N VAL A 162 5.09 1.23 -5.19
CA VAL A 162 4.37 0.44 -4.18
C VAL A 162 5.37 -0.29 -3.29
N HIS A 163 6.20 -1.17 -3.86
CA HIS A 163 7.05 -2.06 -3.08
C HIS A 163 8.25 -1.36 -2.44
N PHE A 164 8.98 -0.52 -3.17
CA PHE A 164 10.09 0.23 -2.60
C PHE A 164 9.60 1.27 -1.59
N VAL A 165 8.56 2.04 -1.92
CA VAL A 165 7.95 3.02 -1.00
C VAL A 165 7.46 2.34 0.28
N GLY A 166 6.68 1.26 0.15
CA GLY A 166 6.23 0.45 1.30
C GLY A 166 7.40 -0.17 2.07
N GLY A 167 8.42 -0.68 1.37
CA GLY A 167 9.60 -1.32 1.97
C GLY A 167 10.51 -0.35 2.74
N VAL A 168 10.74 0.85 2.21
CA VAL A 168 11.48 1.91 2.91
C VAL A 168 10.69 2.37 4.14
N THR A 169 9.39 2.57 4.00
CA THR A 169 8.51 2.96 5.11
C THR A 169 8.48 1.87 6.19
N ALA A 170 8.44 0.60 5.79
CA ALA A 170 8.54 -0.56 6.67
C ALA A 170 9.87 -0.59 7.42
N CYS A 171 10.98 -0.34 6.72
CA CYS A 171 12.31 -0.28 7.31
C CYS A 171 12.41 0.82 8.37
N LEU A 172 11.97 2.05 8.03
CA LEU A 172 11.95 3.18 8.95
C LEU A 172 11.03 2.92 10.14
N GLY A 173 9.83 2.41 9.91
CA GLY A 173 8.89 2.05 10.97
C GLY A 173 9.45 1.00 11.92
N ALA A 174 10.07 -0.06 11.39
CA ALA A 174 10.72 -1.09 12.20
C ALA A 174 11.92 -0.55 12.99
N TRP A 175 12.71 0.35 12.39
CA TRP A 175 13.83 1.02 13.06
C TRP A 175 13.36 1.89 14.22
N MET A 176 12.34 2.72 14.02
CA MET A 176 11.78 3.61 15.06
C MET A 176 11.15 2.84 16.23
N LEU A 177 10.48 1.72 15.97
CA LEU A 177 9.93 0.86 17.03
C LEU A 177 11.00 0.09 17.79
N GLY A 178 12.11 -0.21 17.13
CA GLY A 178 13.12 -1.13 17.61
C GLY A 178 12.72 -2.61 17.52
N PRO A 179 13.62 -3.50 17.98
CA PRO A 179 13.44 -4.93 17.85
C PRO A 179 12.36 -5.49 18.78
N ARG A 180 11.76 -6.60 18.35
CA ARG A 180 10.84 -7.38 19.20
C ARG A 180 11.56 -7.85 20.46
N ILE A 181 10.85 -7.83 21.59
CA ILE A 181 11.36 -8.41 22.85
C ILE A 181 11.73 -9.88 22.61
N GLY A 182 12.97 -10.24 22.95
CA GLY A 182 13.54 -11.57 22.74
C GLY A 182 14.24 -11.77 21.39
N LYS A 183 14.22 -10.79 20.48
CA LYS A 183 14.92 -10.88 19.18
C LYS A 183 16.45 -10.89 19.33
N TYR A 184 16.98 -10.14 20.31
CA TYR A 184 18.40 -10.11 20.62
C TYR A 184 18.63 -10.53 22.07
N GLY A 185 19.58 -11.44 22.29
CA GLY A 185 19.99 -11.86 23.64
C GLY A 185 20.85 -10.81 24.35
N LYS A 186 21.19 -11.07 25.63
CA LYS A 186 22.13 -10.23 26.39
C LYS A 186 23.53 -10.20 25.75
N ASP A 187 23.86 -11.21 24.95
CA ASP A 187 25.06 -11.34 24.14
C ASP A 187 24.99 -10.60 22.80
N GLY A 188 23.90 -9.86 22.53
CA GLY A 188 23.66 -9.15 21.28
C GLY A 188 23.33 -10.04 20.09
N LYS A 189 23.34 -11.37 20.24
CA LYS A 189 23.10 -12.31 19.14
C LYS A 189 21.62 -12.38 18.78
N ALA A 190 21.35 -12.44 17.48
CA ALA A 190 20.00 -12.59 16.95
C ALA A 190 19.43 -13.98 17.27
N ARG A 191 18.18 -14.00 17.73
CA ARG A 191 17.39 -15.21 17.97
C ARG A 191 16.26 -15.28 16.96
N ALA A 192 15.94 -16.50 16.53
CA ALA A 192 14.78 -16.72 15.68
C ALA A 192 13.50 -16.57 16.51
N ILE A 193 12.50 -15.89 15.95
CA ILE A 193 11.13 -15.88 16.46
C ILE A 193 10.30 -16.52 15.35
N PRO A 194 10.10 -17.85 15.37
CA PRO A 194 9.41 -18.55 14.30
C PRO A 194 7.94 -18.14 14.25
N GLY A 195 7.38 -18.18 13.04
CA GLY A 195 5.94 -18.07 12.84
C GLY A 195 5.20 -19.23 13.47
N HIS A 196 3.94 -19.00 13.85
CA HIS A 196 3.13 -20.02 14.52
C HIS A 196 2.35 -20.92 13.55
N ASN A 197 2.21 -20.54 12.28
CA ASN A 197 1.40 -21.30 11.31
C ASN A 197 1.98 -21.20 9.88
N LEU A 198 2.76 -22.21 9.49
CA LEU A 198 3.36 -22.28 8.14
C LEU A 198 2.31 -22.50 7.05
N THR A 199 1.18 -23.15 7.35
CA THR A 199 0.10 -23.34 6.37
C THR A 199 -0.56 -22.02 6.02
N ALA A 200 -0.88 -21.19 7.02
CA ALA A 200 -1.39 -19.84 6.79
C ALA A 200 -0.38 -18.98 6.03
N MET A 201 0.90 -19.05 6.41
CA MET A 201 1.96 -18.37 5.68
C MET A 201 1.99 -18.79 4.20
N ALA A 202 2.00 -20.09 3.91
CA ALA A 202 2.05 -20.61 2.55
C ALA A 202 0.80 -20.25 1.74
N LEU A 203 -0.40 -20.34 2.34
CA LEU A 203 -1.64 -19.89 1.71
C LEU A 203 -1.64 -18.40 1.39
N GLY A 204 -0.95 -17.57 2.17
CA GLY A 204 -0.80 -16.15 1.87
C GLY A 204 0.14 -15.85 0.70
N VAL A 205 0.95 -16.82 0.27
CA VAL A 205 1.92 -16.69 -0.83
C VAL A 205 1.33 -17.17 -2.16
N PHE A 206 0.46 -18.18 -2.15
CA PHE A 206 -0.25 -18.68 -3.34
C PHE A 206 -1.29 -17.67 -3.84
#